data_AF-A0A4U6UI05-F1
#
_entry.id   AF-A0A4U6UI05-F1
#
_cell.length_a   1.000
_cell.length_b   1.000
_cell.length_c   1.000
_cell.angle_alpha   90.00
_cell.angle_beta   90.00
_cell.angle_gamma   90.00
#
_symmetry.space_group_name_H-M   'P 1'
#
loop_
_entity.id
_entity.type
_entity.pdbx_description
1 polymer ?
#
loop_
_entity_poly.entity_id
_entity_poly.type
_entity_poly.pdbx_seq_one_letter_code
_entity_poly.pdbx_strand_id
1 'polypeptide(L)'
;MLSERERNDDTNPISTAEENIVFQICYKQSTGCKTHRTHGHGYLSKTPSRSELLKAQIQEQARATEAANQKNNALQQKVDKLEEQLADEKAERERILEEKLLQIQEEENNKRQALREDIMKEMLSKFAE
;
A
#
# COMPACT_ATOMS: atom_id res chain seq x y z
N MET A 1 43.83 -40.97 4.65
CA MET A 1 43.62 -39.52 4.78
C MET A 1 42.12 -39.27 4.81
N LEU A 2 41.68 -38.32 5.65
CA LEU A 2 40.32 -38.18 6.17
C LEU A 2 39.23 -37.99 5.11
N SER A 3 38.09 -38.62 5.39
CA SER A 3 36.85 -38.74 4.63
C SER A 3 36.12 -37.42 4.40
N GLU A 4 35.44 -37.35 3.24
CA GLU A 4 34.50 -36.30 2.87
C GLU A 4 33.41 -36.17 3.95
N ARG A 5 33.31 -34.97 4.56
CA ARG A 5 32.20 -34.62 5.44
C ARG A 5 31.02 -34.22 4.57
N GLU A 6 29.99 -35.05 4.56
CA GLU A 6 28.64 -34.69 4.15
C GLU A 6 28.23 -33.43 4.95
N ARG A 7 28.11 -32.29 4.25
CA ARG A 7 27.61 -31.05 4.86
C ARG A 7 26.09 -31.05 4.75
N ASN A 8 25.43 -31.24 5.89
CA ASN A 8 23.99 -31.06 6.03
C ASN A 8 23.66 -29.57 5.89
N ASP A 9 23.07 -29.17 4.75
CA ASP A 9 22.67 -27.78 4.45
C ASP A 9 21.64 -27.22 5.47
N ASP A 10 20.87 -28.08 6.14
CA ASP A 10 19.79 -27.69 7.07
C ASP A 10 20.27 -27.11 8.42
N THR A 11 21.57 -27.17 8.71
CA THR A 11 22.15 -26.64 9.97
C THR A 11 22.97 -25.38 9.81
N ASN A 12 23.09 -24.84 8.59
CA ASN A 12 23.95 -23.72 8.33
C ASN A 12 23.18 -22.39 8.49
N PRO A 13 23.63 -21.46 9.38
CA PRO A 13 22.90 -20.21 9.63
C PRO A 13 23.01 -19.20 8.49
N ILE A 14 23.75 -19.52 7.43
CA ILE A 14 24.10 -18.63 6.34
C ILE A 14 23.95 -19.42 5.03
N SER A 15 23.32 -18.83 4.03
CA SER A 15 23.18 -19.46 2.72
C SER A 15 24.54 -19.57 2.02
N THR A 16 24.71 -20.55 1.13
CA THR A 16 25.94 -20.71 0.32
C THR A 16 26.31 -19.44 -0.46
N ALA A 17 25.31 -18.65 -0.87
CA ALA A 17 25.53 -17.38 -1.55
C ALA A 17 26.16 -16.34 -0.62
N GLU A 18 25.65 -16.22 0.59
CA GLU A 18 26.18 -15.32 1.62
C GLU A 18 27.58 -15.77 2.11
N GLU A 19 27.80 -17.07 2.30
CA GLU A 19 29.13 -17.60 2.60
C GLU A 19 30.15 -17.26 1.52
N ASN A 20 29.77 -17.39 0.25
CA ASN A 20 30.62 -17.02 -0.87
C ASN A 20 30.92 -15.52 -0.86
N ILE A 21 29.94 -14.66 -0.58
CA ILE A 21 30.17 -13.20 -0.46
C ILE A 21 31.23 -12.91 0.60
N VAL A 22 31.09 -13.49 1.80
CA VAL A 22 32.06 -13.34 2.89
C VAL A 22 33.44 -13.83 2.47
N PHE A 23 33.51 -15.02 1.86
CA PHE A 23 34.77 -15.58 1.34
C PHE A 23 35.44 -14.66 0.32
N GLN A 24 34.72 -14.12 -0.67
CA GLN A 24 35.30 -13.23 -1.68
C GLN A 24 35.86 -11.94 -1.04
N ILE A 25 35.15 -11.37 -0.07
CA ILE A 25 35.58 -10.16 0.64
C ILE A 25 36.86 -10.43 1.41
N CYS A 26 36.87 -11.48 2.25
CA CYS A 26 38.04 -11.84 3.05
C CYS A 26 39.24 -12.23 2.17
N TYR A 27 39.02 -12.96 1.08
CA TYR A 27 40.07 -13.34 0.14
C TYR A 27 40.72 -12.11 -0.50
N LYS A 28 39.93 -11.13 -0.97
CA LYS A 28 40.48 -9.89 -1.55
C LYS A 28 41.25 -9.05 -0.54
N GLN A 29 40.73 -8.94 0.68
CA GLN A 29 41.38 -8.20 1.76
C GLN A 29 42.73 -8.82 2.15
N SER A 30 42.77 -10.15 2.31
CA SER A 30 43.98 -10.87 2.74
C SER A 30 45.06 -10.96 1.65
N THR A 31 44.66 -11.10 0.38
CA THR A 31 45.61 -11.29 -0.74
C THR A 31 45.95 -10.00 -1.49
N GLY A 32 45.23 -8.90 -1.23
CA GLY A 32 45.34 -7.67 -2.02
C GLY A 32 44.86 -7.82 -3.47
N CYS A 33 44.11 -8.89 -3.79
CA CYS A 33 43.66 -9.16 -5.15
C CYS A 33 42.70 -8.07 -5.65
N LYS A 34 43.09 -7.39 -6.74
CA LYS A 34 42.28 -6.33 -7.38
C LYS A 34 41.32 -6.85 -8.46
N THR A 35 41.30 -8.16 -8.70
CA THR A 35 40.46 -8.71 -9.77
C THR A 35 39.00 -8.78 -9.34
N HIS A 36 38.09 -8.53 -10.28
CA HIS A 36 36.65 -8.69 -10.06
C HIS A 36 36.18 -10.13 -10.26
N ARG A 37 37.07 -11.04 -10.66
CA ARG A 37 36.76 -12.46 -10.83
C ARG A 37 36.51 -13.10 -9.46
N THR A 38 35.47 -13.93 -9.38
CA THR A 38 35.18 -14.74 -8.20
C THR A 38 36.22 -15.85 -8.05
N HIS A 39 36.73 -16.02 -6.83
CA HIS A 39 37.74 -17.02 -6.47
C HIS A 39 37.10 -18.23 -5.76
N GLY A 40 37.83 -19.33 -5.59
CA GLY A 40 37.36 -20.48 -4.80
C GLY A 40 36.34 -21.39 -5.47
N HIS A 41 35.90 -21.07 -6.69
CA HIS A 41 35.17 -21.99 -7.54
C HIS A 41 36.23 -22.71 -8.37
N GLY A 42 36.40 -24.02 -8.19
CA GLY A 42 37.53 -24.79 -8.73
C GLY A 42 37.83 -24.57 -10.23
N TYR A 43 38.97 -25.06 -10.71
CA TYR A 43 39.48 -24.78 -12.07
C TYR A 43 38.46 -25.04 -13.21
N LEU A 44 37.52 -25.99 -13.01
CA LEU A 44 36.47 -26.33 -13.97
C LEU A 44 35.17 -25.52 -13.81
N SER A 45 35.10 -24.59 -12.87
CA SER A 45 33.94 -23.73 -12.69
C SER A 45 33.80 -22.78 -13.87
N LYS A 46 32.65 -22.82 -14.53
CA LYS A 46 32.33 -21.88 -15.59
C LYS A 46 31.93 -20.56 -14.96
N THR A 47 32.79 -19.55 -15.09
CA THR A 47 32.37 -18.17 -14.79
C THR A 47 31.38 -17.74 -15.86
N PRO A 48 30.21 -17.19 -15.49
CA PRO A 48 29.26 -16.69 -16.46
C PRO A 48 29.90 -15.62 -17.32
N SER A 49 29.61 -15.67 -18.61
CA SER A 49 30.03 -14.66 -19.57
C SER A 49 29.36 -13.31 -19.25
N ARG A 50 29.95 -12.23 -19.75
CA ARG A 50 29.36 -10.88 -19.61
C ARG A 50 27.93 -10.80 -20.16
N SER A 51 27.64 -11.54 -21.24
CA SER A 51 26.30 -11.58 -21.83
C SER A 51 25.29 -12.28 -20.92
N GLU A 52 25.68 -13.39 -20.28
CA GLU A 52 24.82 -14.11 -19.33
C GLU A 52 24.52 -13.26 -18.10
N LEU A 53 25.53 -12.57 -17.55
CA LEU A 53 25.34 -11.64 -16.44
C LEU A 53 24.37 -10.50 -16.81
N LEU A 54 24.51 -9.92 -18.00
CA LEU A 54 23.62 -8.87 -18.48
C LEU A 54 22.18 -9.37 -18.66
N LYS A 55 22.00 -10.57 -19.22
CA LYS A 55 20.67 -11.18 -19.35
C LYS A 55 20.01 -11.40 -17.99
N ALA A 56 20.76 -11.91 -17.01
CA ALA A 56 20.26 -12.11 -15.66
C ALA A 56 19.84 -10.79 -15.00
N GLN A 57 20.63 -9.72 -15.18
CA GLN A 57 20.27 -8.39 -14.68
C GLN A 57 19.00 -7.84 -15.32
N ILE A 58 18.85 -7.97 -16.64
CA ILE A 58 17.64 -7.52 -17.36
C ILE A 58 16.41 -8.30 -16.88
N GLN A 59 16.53 -9.61 -16.69
CA GLN A 59 15.44 -10.44 -16.17
C GLN A 59 15.06 -10.05 -14.74
N GLU A 60 16.04 -9.79 -13.89
CA GLU A 60 15.78 -9.34 -12.53
C GLU A 60 15.08 -7.97 -12.50
N GLN A 61 15.55 -7.04 -13.32
CA GLN A 61 14.92 -5.73 -13.46
C GLN A 61 13.48 -5.86 -13.97
N ALA A 62 13.23 -6.71 -14.98
CA ALA A 62 11.90 -6.96 -15.51
C ALA A 62 10.96 -7.50 -14.42
N ARG A 63 11.41 -8.47 -13.61
CA ARG A 63 10.64 -9.01 -12.48
C ARG A 63 10.34 -7.95 -11.42
N ALA A 64 11.34 -7.14 -11.08
CA ALA A 64 11.17 -6.05 -10.10
C ALA A 64 10.17 -4.99 -10.60
N THR A 65 10.24 -4.61 -11.88
CA THR A 65 9.30 -3.68 -12.51
C THR A 65 7.89 -4.26 -12.55
N GLU A 66 7.73 -5.53 -12.92
CA GLU A 66 6.43 -6.18 -12.94
C GLU A 66 5.80 -6.23 -11.54
N ALA A 67 6.58 -6.62 -10.51
CA ALA A 67 6.11 -6.63 -9.13
C ALA A 67 5.72 -5.24 -8.63
N ALA A 68 6.47 -4.20 -9.00
CA ALA A 68 6.13 -2.81 -8.68
C ALA A 68 4.84 -2.37 -9.37
N ASN A 69 4.66 -2.70 -10.66
CA ASN A 69 3.46 -2.37 -11.42
C ASN A 69 2.22 -3.07 -10.86
N GLN A 70 2.33 -4.34 -10.46
CA GLN A 70 1.24 -5.06 -9.80
C GLN A 70 0.81 -4.37 -8.49
N LYS A 71 1.77 -3.94 -7.67
CA LYS A 71 1.48 -3.17 -6.44
C LYS A 71 0.82 -1.83 -6.75
N ASN A 72 1.32 -1.09 -7.73
CA ASN A 72 0.75 0.18 -8.14
C ASN A 72 -0.70 0.03 -8.63
N ASN A 73 -0.97 -0.98 -9.47
CA ASN A 73 -2.33 -1.27 -9.94
C ASN A 73 -3.28 -1.62 -8.78
N ALA A 74 -2.81 -2.43 -7.81
CA ALA A 74 -3.62 -2.76 -6.64
C ALA A 74 -3.88 -1.54 -5.75
N LEU A 75 -2.93 -0.61 -5.64
CA LEU A 75 -3.13 0.65 -4.92
C LEU A 75 -4.11 1.56 -5.66
N GLN A 76 -3.99 1.69 -6.99
CA GLN A 76 -4.90 2.49 -7.79
C GLN A 76 -6.35 2.01 -7.64
N GLN A 77 -6.58 0.70 -7.73
CA GLN A 77 -7.92 0.12 -7.51
C GLN A 77 -8.50 0.42 -6.12
N LYS A 78 -7.65 0.57 -5.09
CA LYS A 78 -8.11 0.95 -3.75
C LYS A 78 -8.44 2.44 -3.69
N VAL A 79 -7.65 3.28 -4.33
CA VAL A 79 -7.91 4.72 -4.43
C VAL A 79 -9.24 4.94 -5.13
N ASP A 80 -9.46 4.33 -6.30
CA ASP A 80 -10.69 4.48 -7.07
C ASP A 80 -11.94 4.10 -6.24
N LYS A 81 -11.87 3.00 -5.49
CA LYS A 81 -12.96 2.57 -4.59
C LYS A 81 -13.21 3.55 -3.44
N LEU A 82 -12.14 4.12 -2.86
CA LEU A 82 -12.29 5.09 -1.79
C LEU A 82 -12.85 6.41 -2.31
N GLU A 83 -12.48 6.81 -3.52
CA GLU A 83 -13.04 7.99 -4.17
C GLU A 83 -14.54 7.83 -4.45
N GLU A 84 -14.97 6.66 -4.93
CA GLU A 84 -16.38 6.31 -5.11
C GLU A 84 -17.14 6.38 -3.78
N GLN A 85 -16.64 5.72 -2.73
CA GLN A 85 -17.24 5.76 -1.39
C GLN A 85 -17.34 7.18 -0.83
N LEU A 86 -16.32 8.01 -1.06
CA LEU A 86 -16.32 9.40 -0.61
C LEU A 86 -17.34 10.24 -1.38
N ALA A 87 -17.54 9.97 -2.68
CA ALA A 87 -18.55 10.64 -3.47
C ALA A 87 -19.97 10.27 -2.99
N ASP A 88 -20.21 8.99 -2.73
CA ASP A 88 -21.49 8.50 -2.20
C ASP A 88 -21.80 9.09 -0.82
N GLU A 89 -20.82 9.08 0.09
CA GLU A 89 -20.99 9.63 1.44
C GLU A 89 -21.26 11.14 1.40
N LYS A 90 -20.62 11.88 0.49
CA LYS A 90 -20.90 13.31 0.28
C LYS A 90 -22.32 13.52 -0.21
N ALA A 91 -22.76 12.76 -1.22
CA ALA A 91 -24.12 12.86 -1.74
C ALA A 91 -25.18 12.51 -0.68
N GLU A 92 -24.94 11.50 0.15
CA GLU A 92 -25.82 11.14 1.25
C GLU A 92 -25.87 12.23 2.33
N ARG A 93 -24.72 12.79 2.71
CA ARG A 93 -24.65 13.90 3.68
C ARG A 93 -25.38 15.14 3.18
N GLU A 94 -25.23 15.49 1.89
CA GLU A 94 -25.94 16.62 1.29
C GLU A 94 -27.46 16.40 1.33
N ARG A 95 -27.95 15.21 0.96
CA ARG A 95 -29.37 14.87 1.07
C ARG A 95 -29.92 14.97 2.50
N ILE A 96 -29.18 14.44 3.47
CA ILE A 96 -29.57 14.51 4.89
C ILE A 96 -29.63 15.97 5.36
N LEU A 97 -28.70 16.81 4.91
CA LEU A 97 -28.69 18.24 5.25
C LEU A 97 -29.88 18.97 4.64
N GLU A 98 -30.19 18.73 3.37
CA GLU A 98 -31.36 19.32 2.69
C GLU A 98 -32.66 18.91 3.38
N GLU A 99 -32.83 17.62 3.70
CA GLU A 99 -34.02 17.12 4.39
C GLU A 99 -34.19 17.78 5.77
N LYS A 100 -33.11 17.85 6.56
CA LYS A 100 -33.15 18.50 7.88
C LYS A 100 -33.48 19.98 7.78
N LEU A 101 -32.97 20.67 6.75
CA LEU A 101 -33.24 22.09 6.54
C LEU A 101 -34.73 22.31 6.23
N LEU A 102 -35.32 21.46 5.38
CA LEU A 102 -36.75 21.49 5.08
C LEU A 102 -37.61 21.21 6.32
N GLN A 103 -37.25 20.19 7.12
CA GLN A 103 -37.95 19.88 8.37
C GLN A 103 -37.93 21.07 9.35
N ILE A 104 -36.78 21.72 9.52
CA ILE A 104 -36.66 22.91 10.38
C ILE A 104 -37.54 24.05 9.87
N GLN A 105 -37.56 24.28 8.55
CA GLN A 105 -38.38 25.32 7.94
C GLN A 105 -39.88 25.07 8.10
N GLU A 106 -40.31 23.82 7.92
CA GLU A 106 -41.70 23.41 8.13
C GLU A 106 -42.11 23.57 9.59
N GLU A 107 -41.26 23.13 10.53
CA GLU A 107 -41.49 23.35 11.97
C GLU A 107 -41.60 24.84 12.33
N GLU A 108 -40.73 25.69 11.79
CA GLU A 108 -40.82 27.14 12.00
C GLU A 108 -42.14 27.71 11.48
N ASN A 109 -42.56 27.32 10.27
CA ASN A 109 -43.81 27.78 9.69
C ASN A 109 -45.02 27.34 10.52
N ASN A 110 -45.02 26.08 10.96
CA ASN A 110 -46.07 25.53 11.82
C ASN A 110 -46.14 26.26 13.17
N LYS A 111 -44.99 26.52 13.81
CA LYS A 111 -44.91 27.30 15.06
C LYS A 111 -45.41 28.74 14.87
N ARG A 112 -45.05 29.39 13.75
CA ARG A 112 -45.53 30.75 13.41
C ARG A 112 -47.04 30.77 13.16
N GLN A 113 -47.58 29.75 12.51
CA GLN A 113 -49.02 29.65 12.25
C GLN A 113 -49.80 29.40 13.55
N ALA A 114 -49.34 28.47 14.40
CA ALA A 114 -49.93 28.22 15.70
C ALA A 114 -49.95 29.51 16.56
N LEU A 115 -48.85 30.27 16.59
CA LEU A 115 -48.79 31.54 17.30
C LEU A 115 -49.82 32.56 16.76
N ARG A 116 -50.00 32.65 15.43
CA ARG A 116 -51.00 33.54 14.83
C ARG A 116 -52.42 33.13 15.19
N GLU A 117 -52.71 31.82 15.18
CA GLU A 117 -54.01 31.28 15.56
C GLU A 117 -54.33 31.54 17.03
N ASP A 118 -53.35 31.37 17.92
CA ASP A 118 -53.50 31.65 19.35
C ASP A 118 -53.76 33.14 19.62
N ILE A 119 -53.03 34.04 18.93
CA ILE A 119 -53.29 35.49 19.02
C ILE A 119 -54.70 35.83 18.54
N MET A 120 -55.16 35.26 17.41
CA MET A 120 -56.51 35.51 16.91
C MET A 120 -57.59 35.00 17.88
N LYS A 121 -57.40 33.82 18.47
CA LYS A 121 -58.31 33.28 19.49
C LYS A 121 -58.37 34.19 20.73
N GLU A 122 -57.22 34.65 21.23
CA GLU A 122 -57.16 35.56 22.37
C GLU A 122 -57.89 36.89 22.07
N MET A 123 -57.68 37.46 20.89
CA MET A 123 -58.37 38.68 20.46
C MET A 123 -59.88 38.48 20.39
N LEU A 124 -60.35 37.41 19.75
CA LEU A 124 -61.78 37.08 19.65
C LEU A 124 -62.42 36.85 21.02
N SER A 125 -61.70 36.21 21.95
CA SER A 125 -62.16 36.03 23.33
C SER A 125 -62.38 37.36 24.05
N LYS A 126 -61.49 38.35 23.84
CA LYS A 126 -61.59 39.69 24.46
C LYS A 126 -62.70 40.56 23.87
N PHE A 127 -63.19 40.26 22.67
CA PHE A 127 -64.34 40.96 22.06
C PHE A 127 -65.69 40.31 22.37
N ALA A 128 -65.70 39.13 22.99
CA ALA A 128 -66.92 38.40 23.36
C ALA A 128 -67.34 38.62 24.84
N GLU A 129 -66.54 39.34 25.62
CA GLU A 129 -66.87 39.89 26.97
C GLU A 129 -67.40 41.33 26.86
#